data_AF-A0A2J5PWV4-F1
#
_entry.id   AF-A0A2J5PWV4-F1
#
_cell.length_a   1.000
_cell.length_b   1.000
_cell.length_c   1.000
_cell.angle_alpha   90.00
_cell.angle_beta   90.00
_cell.angle_gamma   90.00
#
_symmetry.space_group_name_H-M   'P 1'
#
loop_
_entity.id
_entity.type
_entity.pdbx_description
1 polymer ?
#
loop_
_entity_poly.entity_id
_entity_poly.type
_entity_poly.pdbx_seq_one_letter_code
_entity_poly.pdbx_strand_id
1 'polypeptide(L)'
;MARHNRKLSFTTPIIIGFAGILFSFLLIAVFATTTQRNDFLEDYHHINRNFTHNMATNYTETLLQGNDFILTRAATFFARNDALNEAVNVNPEKGLMQLMQLQNMMQTVSSISLADTNGHYLRAPEVLETEDSQSFDAKTRPWFIKQAEA
;
A
#
# COMPACT_ATOMS: atom_id res chain seq x y z
N MET A 1 18.40 -88.24 -31.87
CA MET A 1 18.46 -87.39 -30.65
C MET A 1 18.53 -85.93 -31.09
N ALA A 2 17.42 -85.20 -31.05
CA ALA A 2 17.41 -83.76 -31.30
C ALA A 2 17.30 -83.02 -29.96
N ARG A 3 18.39 -82.37 -29.52
CA ARG A 3 18.36 -81.48 -28.35
C ARG A 3 17.62 -80.20 -28.75
N HIS A 4 16.37 -80.10 -28.32
CA HIS A 4 15.55 -78.89 -28.47
C HIS A 4 16.11 -77.79 -27.56
N ASN A 5 16.82 -76.83 -28.16
CA ASN A 5 17.43 -75.71 -27.45
C ASN A 5 16.36 -74.65 -27.18
N ARG A 6 15.66 -74.76 -26.06
CA ARG A 6 14.62 -73.82 -25.64
C ARG A 6 15.31 -72.52 -25.25
N LYS A 7 15.39 -71.54 -26.16
CA LYS A 7 15.86 -70.18 -25.85
C LYS A 7 15.03 -69.63 -24.70
N LEU A 8 15.58 -69.58 -23.49
CA LEU A 8 14.97 -68.89 -22.37
C LEU A 8 14.93 -67.40 -22.72
N SER A 9 13.73 -66.89 -23.04
CA SER A 9 13.50 -65.46 -23.21
C SER A 9 13.52 -64.80 -21.82
N PHE A 10 14.72 -64.47 -21.35
CA PHE A 10 14.94 -63.69 -20.13
C PHE A 10 14.55 -62.21 -20.29
N THR A 11 14.25 -61.77 -21.51
CA THR A 11 13.99 -60.36 -21.86
C THR A 11 12.65 -59.87 -21.32
N THR A 12 11.58 -60.66 -21.44
CA THR A 12 10.23 -60.28 -21.00
C THR A 12 10.10 -60.00 -19.50
N PRO A 13 10.58 -60.87 -18.57
CA PRO A 13 10.51 -60.57 -17.14
C PRO A 13 11.38 -59.38 -16.72
N ILE A 14 12.53 -59.19 -17.38
CA ILE A 14 13.41 -58.02 -17.14
C ILE A 14 12.71 -56.72 -17.57
N ILE A 15 12.07 -56.69 -18.75
CA ILE A 15 11.33 -55.53 -19.24
C ILE A 15 10.16 -55.18 -18.32
N ILE A 16 9.43 -56.18 -17.82
CA ILE A 16 8.32 -55.96 -16.86
C ILE A 16 8.84 -55.38 -15.54
N GLY A 17 9.97 -55.88 -15.04
CA GLY A 17 10.62 -55.34 -13.84
C GLY A 17 11.05 -53.88 -14.01
N PHE A 18 11.73 -53.56 -15.12
CA PHE A 18 12.11 -52.18 -15.44
C PHE A 18 10.89 -51.28 -15.63
N ALA A 19 9.85 -51.73 -16.32
CA ALA A 19 8.61 -50.97 -16.51
C ALA A 19 7.92 -50.68 -15.17
N GLY A 20 7.88 -51.65 -14.25
CA GLY A 20 7.33 -51.47 -12.90
C GLY A 20 8.10 -50.45 -12.07
N ILE A 21 9.43 -50.46 -12.14
CA ILE A 21 10.29 -49.47 -11.47
C ILE A 21 10.05 -48.07 -12.05
N LEU A 22 10.02 -47.95 -13.38
CA LEU A 22 9.80 -46.67 -14.07
C LEU A 22 8.41 -46.10 -13.75
N PHE A 23 7.39 -46.95 -13.71
CA PHE A 23 6.03 -46.58 -13.32
C PHE A 23 5.95 -46.13 -11.86
N SER A 24 6.63 -46.84 -10.95
CA SER A 24 6.70 -46.46 -9.54
C SER A 24 7.38 -45.10 -9.37
N PHE A 25 8.47 -44.85 -10.10
CA PHE A 25 9.14 -43.55 -10.12
C PHE A 25 8.22 -42.43 -10.63
N LEU A 26 7.47 -42.69 -11.69
CA LEU A 26 6.48 -41.75 -12.23
C LEU A 26 5.40 -41.42 -11.20
N LEU A 27 4.87 -42.42 -10.51
CA LEU A 27 3.86 -42.22 -9.47
C LEU A 27 4.39 -41.39 -8.30
N ILE A 28 5.61 -41.69 -7.84
CA ILE A 28 6.27 -40.92 -6.77
C ILE A 28 6.49 -39.47 -7.21
N ALA A 29 6.98 -39.27 -8.44
CA ALA A 29 7.23 -37.93 -8.99
C ALA A 29 5.93 -37.11 -9.11
N VAL A 30 4.85 -37.72 -9.61
CA VAL A 30 3.53 -37.07 -9.70
C VAL A 30 3.01 -36.73 -8.31
N PHE A 31 3.05 -37.68 -7.37
CA PHE A 31 2.57 -37.45 -6.01
C PHE A 31 3.36 -36.33 -5.32
N ALA A 32 4.69 -36.38 -5.36
CA ALA A 32 5.56 -35.35 -4.78
C ALA A 32 5.32 -33.97 -5.41
N THR A 33 5.16 -33.90 -6.73
CA THR A 33 4.89 -32.63 -7.44
C THR A 33 3.53 -32.06 -7.04
N THR A 34 2.52 -32.91 -6.87
CA THR A 34 1.17 -32.47 -6.51
C THR A 34 1.11 -31.97 -5.07
N THR A 35 1.78 -32.66 -4.15
CA THR A 35 1.90 -32.23 -2.75
C THR A 35 2.67 -30.92 -2.66
N GLN A 36 3.85 -30.81 -3.28
CA GLN A 36 4.62 -29.57 -3.30
C GLN A 36 3.81 -28.40 -3.87
N ARG A 37 3.05 -28.63 -4.96
CA ARG A 37 2.20 -27.58 -5.54
C ARG A 37 1.15 -27.07 -4.57
N ASN A 38 0.52 -27.96 -3.78
CA ASN A 38 -0.45 -27.55 -2.78
C ASN A 38 0.20 -26.77 -1.64
N ASP A 39 1.34 -27.24 -1.14
CA ASP A 39 2.10 -26.56 -0.09
C ASP A 39 2.51 -25.14 -0.55
N PHE A 40 3.01 -25.00 -1.79
CA PHE A 40 3.33 -23.69 -2.37
C PHE A 40 2.12 -22.77 -2.51
N LEU A 41 0.94 -23.30 -2.85
CA LEU A 41 -0.28 -22.50 -2.96
C LEU A 41 -0.75 -22.01 -1.59
N GLU A 42 -0.68 -22.86 -0.57
CA GLU A 42 -1.03 -22.50 0.80
C GLU A 42 -0.07 -21.44 1.35
N ASP A 43 1.23 -21.62 1.17
CA ASP A 43 2.26 -20.63 1.52
C ASP A 43 2.05 -19.30 0.79
N TYR A 44 1.70 -19.34 -0.50
CA TYR A 44 1.42 -18.12 -1.27
C TYR A 44 0.20 -17.38 -0.72
N HIS A 45 -0.88 -18.09 -0.38
CA HIS A 45 -2.06 -17.49 0.22
C HIS A 45 -1.77 -16.88 1.60
N HIS A 46 -0.94 -17.56 2.41
CA HIS A 46 -0.51 -17.05 3.71
C HIS A 46 0.37 -15.80 3.57
N ILE A 47 1.35 -15.80 2.66
CA ILE A 47 2.20 -14.64 2.36
C ILE A 47 1.36 -13.48 1.85
N ASN A 48 0.43 -13.72 0.92
CA ASN A 48 -0.42 -12.67 0.36
C ASN A 48 -1.34 -12.05 1.42
N ARG A 49 -1.91 -12.88 2.31
CA ARG A 49 -2.75 -12.40 3.42
C ARG A 49 -1.93 -11.57 4.41
N ASN A 50 -0.73 -12.04 4.78
CA ASN A 50 0.15 -11.32 5.69
C ASN A 50 0.69 -10.04 5.06
N PHE A 51 1.01 -10.05 3.77
CA PHE A 51 1.41 -8.85 3.03
C PHE A 51 0.29 -7.81 3.01
N THR A 52 -0.93 -8.22 2.68
CA THR A 52 -2.11 -7.33 2.68
C THR A 52 -2.37 -6.77 4.08
N HIS A 53 -2.32 -7.61 5.11
CA HIS A 53 -2.52 -7.18 6.49
C HIS A 53 -1.39 -6.26 6.98
N ASN A 54 -0.14 -6.55 6.65
CA ASN A 54 1.00 -5.70 7.02
C ASN A 54 0.99 -4.36 6.26
N MET A 55 0.65 -4.35 4.97
CA MET A 55 0.51 -3.10 4.22
C MET A 55 -0.63 -2.23 4.73
N ALA A 56 -1.79 -2.82 5.01
CA ALA A 56 -2.95 -2.09 5.51
C ALA A 56 -2.71 -1.57 6.94
N THR A 57 -2.36 -2.47 7.85
CA THR A 57 -2.33 -2.18 9.30
C THR A 57 -1.01 -1.58 9.77
N ASN A 58 0.13 -2.06 9.25
CA ASN A 58 1.43 -1.62 9.77
C ASN A 58 2.05 -0.48 8.96
N TYR A 59 1.69 -0.33 7.68
CA TYR A 59 2.25 0.73 6.84
C TYR A 59 1.27 1.87 6.61
N THR A 60 0.08 1.58 6.08
CA THR A 60 -0.89 2.60 5.72
C THR A 60 -1.50 3.26 6.96
N GLU A 61 -1.98 2.46 7.91
CA GLU A 61 -2.57 2.99 9.15
C GLU A 61 -1.57 3.80 9.98
N THR A 62 -0.34 3.32 10.18
CA THR A 62 0.69 4.07 10.92
C THR A 62 1.03 5.41 10.25
N LEU A 63 1.14 5.43 8.91
CA LEU A 63 1.40 6.65 8.16
C LEU A 63 0.22 7.64 8.27
N LEU A 64 -1.01 7.14 8.15
CA LEU A 64 -2.21 7.97 8.30
C LEU A 64 -2.37 8.50 9.73
N GLN A 65 -2.17 7.67 10.76
CA GLN A 65 -2.25 8.08 12.17
C GLN A 65 -1.22 9.16 12.52
N GLY A 66 0.01 9.04 12.03
CA GLY A 66 1.05 10.04 12.26
C GLY A 66 0.68 11.41 11.68
N ASN A 67 0.18 11.43 10.44
CA ASN A 67 -0.27 12.66 9.79
C ASN A 67 -1.53 13.23 10.47
N ASP A 68 -2.49 12.38 10.83
CA ASP A 68 -3.73 12.78 11.50
C ASP A 68 -3.47 13.44 12.86
N PHE A 69 -2.55 12.89 13.65
CA PHE A 69 -2.13 13.47 14.93
C PHE A 69 -1.57 14.89 14.76
N ILE A 70 -0.70 15.09 13.77
CA ILE A 70 -0.09 16.40 13.50
C ILE A 70 -1.14 17.39 12.97
N LEU A 71 -1.99 16.97 12.03
CA LEU A 71 -3.07 17.80 11.47
C LEU A 71 -4.09 18.21 12.54
N THR A 72 -4.50 17.30 13.41
CA THR A 72 -5.43 17.59 14.51
C THR A 72 -4.85 18.64 15.47
N ARG A 73 -3.56 18.53 15.78
CA ARG A 73 -2.88 19.50 16.65
C ARG A 73 -2.73 20.86 15.97
N ALA A 74 -2.45 20.90 14.68
CA ALA A 74 -2.42 22.13 13.90
C ALA A 74 -3.80 22.79 13.82
N ALA A 75 -4.86 22.03 13.52
CA ALA A 75 -6.23 22.53 13.51
C ALA A 75 -6.61 23.12 14.88
N THR A 76 -6.26 22.45 15.98
CA THR A 76 -6.48 22.95 17.35
C THR A 76 -5.71 24.25 17.62
N PHE A 77 -4.49 24.36 17.12
CA PHE A 77 -3.68 25.58 17.24
C PHE A 77 -4.33 26.76 16.50
N PHE A 78 -4.70 26.57 15.23
CA PHE A 78 -5.32 27.63 14.42
C PHE A 78 -6.73 28.00 14.89
N ALA A 79 -7.47 27.08 15.51
CA ALA A 79 -8.80 27.34 16.07
C ALA A 79 -8.79 28.22 17.34
N ARG A 80 -7.63 28.49 17.94
CA ARG A 80 -7.52 29.22 19.21
C ARG A 80 -6.88 30.60 19.01
N ASN A 81 -7.21 31.53 19.90
CA ASN A 81 -6.55 32.84 20.03
C ASN A 81 -6.45 33.64 18.72
N ASP A 82 -7.45 33.52 17.85
CA ASP A 82 -7.51 34.17 16.53
C ASP A 82 -6.34 33.79 15.59
N ALA A 83 -5.64 32.68 15.86
CA ALA A 83 -4.45 32.27 15.13
C ALA A 83 -4.72 31.99 13.64
N LEU A 84 -5.91 31.50 13.29
CA LEU A 84 -6.34 31.35 11.90
C LEU A 84 -6.40 32.69 11.18
N ASN A 85 -7.05 33.69 11.77
CA ASN A 85 -7.19 35.02 11.19
C ASN A 85 -5.84 35.74 11.14
N GLU A 86 -5.03 35.61 12.19
CA GLU A 86 -3.65 36.13 12.23
C GLU A 86 -2.81 35.54 11.09
N ALA A 87 -2.89 34.22 10.89
CA ALA A 87 -2.12 33.53 9.86
C ALA A 87 -2.60 33.88 8.45
N VAL A 88 -3.90 33.91 8.19
CA VAL A 88 -4.46 34.03 6.82
C VAL A 88 -4.66 35.49 6.39
N ASN A 89 -5.10 36.37 7.30
CA ASN A 89 -5.57 37.71 6.95
C ASN A 89 -4.65 38.84 7.46
N VAL A 90 -4.03 38.68 8.64
CA VAL A 90 -3.23 39.75 9.27
C VAL A 90 -1.76 39.69 8.84
N ASN A 91 -1.12 38.51 8.96
CA ASN A 91 0.27 38.29 8.59
C ASN A 91 0.46 36.99 7.78
N PRO A 92 0.10 37.02 6.48
CA PRO A 92 0.19 35.87 5.57
C PRO A 92 1.59 35.26 5.46
N GLU A 93 2.64 36.08 5.49
CA GLU A 93 4.03 35.60 5.41
C GLU A 93 4.41 34.74 6.61
N LYS A 94 4.06 35.20 7.83
CA LYS A 94 4.28 34.44 9.06
C LYS A 94 3.42 33.17 9.07
N GLY A 95 2.17 33.25 8.61
CA GLY A 95 1.29 32.10 8.43
C GLY A 95 1.88 31.06 7.48
N LEU A 96 2.41 31.48 6.33
CA LEU A 96 3.07 30.62 5.36
C LEU A 96 4.29 29.93 5.97
N MET A 97 5.12 30.65 6.71
CA MET A 97 6.27 30.07 7.40
C MET A 97 5.85 28.99 8.42
N GLN A 98 4.76 29.22 9.17
CA GLN A 98 4.20 28.22 10.08
C GLN A 98 3.69 26.97 9.34
N LEU A 99 3.05 27.15 8.18
CA LEU A 99 2.60 26.03 7.34
C LEU A 99 3.77 25.25 6.74
N MET A 100 4.84 25.92 6.32
CA MET A 100 6.07 25.26 5.84
C MET A 100 6.74 24.45 6.96
N GLN A 101 6.79 24.99 8.19
CA GLN A 101 7.28 24.24 9.35
C GLN A 101 6.44 22.99 9.63
N LEU A 102 5.11 23.13 9.58
CA LEU A 102 4.18 22.02 9.74
C LEU A 102 4.37 20.96 8.64
N GLN A 103 4.58 21.39 7.39
CA GLN A 103 4.85 20.50 6.27
C GLN A 103 6.16 19.73 6.44
N ASN A 104 7.21 20.36 6.95
CA ASN A 104 8.48 19.69 7.25
C ASN A 104 8.32 18.59 8.32
N MET A 105 7.33 18.70 9.21
CA MET A 105 7.01 17.66 10.19
C MET A 105 6.22 16.48 9.56
N MET A 106 5.54 16.69 8.43
CA MET A 106 4.75 15.69 7.73
C MET A 106 5.40 15.32 6.39
N GLN A 107 6.50 14.56 6.43
CA GLN A 107 7.33 14.26 5.25
C GLN A 107 6.60 13.58 4.07
N THR A 108 5.41 13.02 4.29
CA THR A 108 4.60 12.36 3.27
C THR A 108 3.57 13.29 2.62
N VAL A 109 3.42 14.52 3.11
CA VAL A 109 2.43 15.50 2.65
C VAL A 109 3.07 16.48 1.66
N SER A 110 2.52 16.55 0.45
CA SER A 110 3.03 17.39 -0.64
C SER A 110 2.67 18.88 -0.49
N SER A 111 1.55 19.18 0.16
CA SER A 111 1.17 20.55 0.50
C SER A 111 0.16 20.60 1.64
N ILE A 112 0.21 21.66 2.44
CA ILE A 112 -0.79 21.98 3.47
C ILE A 112 -1.54 23.23 3.04
N SER A 113 -2.86 23.17 3.13
CA SER A 113 -3.73 24.32 2.88
C SER A 113 -4.46 24.70 4.17
N LEU A 114 -4.57 26.00 4.43
CA LEU A 114 -5.31 26.60 5.53
C LEU A 114 -6.29 27.59 4.93
N ALA A 115 -7.56 27.55 5.32
CA ALA A 115 -8.55 28.48 4.81
C ALA A 115 -9.49 28.96 5.91
N ASP A 116 -9.91 30.22 5.83
CA ASP A 116 -10.95 30.78 6.68
C ASP A 116 -12.35 30.53 6.11
N THR A 117 -13.38 30.84 6.90
CA THR A 117 -14.79 30.64 6.50
C THR A 117 -15.24 31.54 5.35
N ASN A 118 -14.53 32.65 5.11
CA ASN A 118 -14.82 33.59 4.03
C ASN A 118 -14.22 33.13 2.69
N GLY A 119 -13.26 32.20 2.74
CA GLY A 119 -12.58 31.63 1.58
C GLY A 119 -11.19 32.20 1.34
N HIS A 120 -10.66 33.04 2.24
CA HIS A 120 -9.24 33.39 2.21
C HIS A 120 -8.44 32.13 2.53
N TYR A 121 -7.34 31.91 1.81
CA TYR A 121 -6.56 30.70 1.96
C TYR A 121 -5.06 30.95 1.88
N LEU A 122 -4.33 30.09 2.54
CA LEU A 122 -2.88 29.96 2.46
C LEU A 122 -2.52 28.52 2.11
N ARG A 123 -1.44 28.36 1.35
CA ARG A 123 -0.94 27.03 0.97
C ARG A 123 0.58 27.01 1.03
N ALA A 124 1.15 25.98 1.64
CA ALA A 124 2.57 25.67 1.60
C ALA A 124 2.78 24.34 0.84
N PRO A 125 3.74 24.26 -0.11
CA PRO A 125 4.49 25.38 -0.68
C PRO A 125 3.56 26.30 -1.47
N GLU A 126 3.98 27.55 -1.64
CA GLU A 126 3.24 28.55 -2.40
C GLU A 126 3.15 28.15 -3.88
N VAL A 127 1.98 28.33 -4.48
CA VAL A 127 1.77 28.07 -5.91
C VAL A 127 2.23 29.30 -6.67
N LEU A 128 3.07 29.11 -7.69
CA LEU A 128 3.48 30.19 -8.59
C LEU A 128 2.24 30.88 -9.17
N GLU A 129 2.25 32.22 -9.22
CA GLU A 129 1.14 32.97 -9.80
C GLU A 129 0.92 32.56 -11.26
N THR A 130 -0.24 31.95 -11.51
CA THR A 130 -0.70 31.44 -12.80
C THR A 130 -2.16 31.85 -12.98
N GLU A 131 -2.70 31.83 -14.20
CA GLU A 131 -4.13 32.12 -14.42
C GLU A 131 -5.04 31.17 -13.59
N ASP A 132 -4.60 29.93 -13.40
CA ASP A 132 -5.28 28.93 -12.55
C ASP A 132 -5.22 29.27 -11.05
N SER A 133 -4.16 29.94 -10.56
CA SER A 133 -4.09 30.37 -9.16
C SER A 133 -5.00 31.55 -8.87
N GLN A 134 -5.22 32.44 -9.85
CA GLN A 134 -6.12 33.59 -9.72
C GLN A 134 -7.60 33.21 -9.68
N SER A 135 -7.96 32.07 -10.28
CA SER A 135 -9.34 31.54 -10.27
C SER A 135 -9.61 30.55 -9.12
N PHE A 136 -8.64 30.33 -8.24
CA PHE A 136 -8.77 29.36 -7.17
C PHE A 136 -9.75 29.83 -6.07
N ASP A 137 -10.83 29.08 -5.87
CA ASP A 137 -11.73 29.26 -4.72
C ASP A 137 -11.64 28.06 -3.77
N ALA A 138 -11.14 28.31 -2.55
CA ALA A 138 -11.05 27.31 -1.49
C ALA A 138 -12.41 26.71 -1.12
N LYS A 139 -13.50 27.50 -1.17
CA LYS A 139 -14.84 27.07 -0.74
C LYS A 139 -15.49 26.04 -1.66
N THR A 140 -14.95 25.86 -2.85
CA THR A 140 -15.40 24.85 -3.83
C THR A 140 -14.68 23.52 -3.68
N ARG A 141 -13.65 23.44 -2.82
CA ARG A 141 -12.81 22.25 -2.72
C ARG A 141 -13.43 21.19 -1.82
N PRO A 142 -13.26 19.89 -2.13
CA PRO A 142 -13.83 18.80 -1.33
C PRO A 142 -13.36 18.77 0.13
N TRP A 143 -12.17 19.31 0.40
CA TRP A 143 -11.59 19.38 1.74
C TRP A 143 -12.11 20.56 2.57
N PHE A 144 -12.81 21.52 1.96
CA PHE A 144 -13.30 22.70 2.64
C PHE A 144 -14.64 22.41 3.33
N ILE A 145 -14.69 22.62 4.64
CA ILE A 145 -15.89 22.42 5.45
C ILE A 145 -16.39 23.79 5.90
N LYS A 146 -17.55 24.23 5.38
CA LYS A 146 -18.15 25.55 5.69
C LYS A 146 -18.56 25.68 7.16
N GLN A 147 -19.03 24.58 7.74
CA GLN A 147 -19.43 24.46 9.14
C GLN A 147 -19.25 22.98 9.50
N ALA A 148 -18.58 22.68 10.61
CA ALA A 148 -18.58 21.32 11.13
C ALA A 148 -20.02 20.96 11.49
N GLU A 149 -20.58 19.91 10.88
CA GLU A 149 -21.85 19.35 11.33
C GLU A 149 -21.67 18.91 12.78
N ALA A 150 -22.54 19.42 13.66
CA ALA A 150 -22.52 19.16 15.10
C ALA A 150 -23.15 17.80 15.44
#